data_AF-A0A2S2E5B1-F1
#
_entry.id   AF-A0A2S2E5B1-F1
#
_cell.length_a   1.000
_cell.length_b   1.000
_cell.length_c   1.000
_cell.angle_alpha   90.00
_cell.angle_beta   90.00
_cell.angle_gamma   90.00
#
_symmetry.space_group_name_H-M   'P 1'
#
loop_
_entity.id
_entity.type
_entity.pdbx_description
1 polymer ?
#
loop_
_entity_poly.entity_id
_entity_poly.type
_entity_poly.pdbx_seq_one_letter_code
_entity_poly.pdbx_strand_id
1 'polypeptide(L)'
;MDKECLGQALASPKGPSYYVYRKLEQQQLTTNRAAKLIGVNQSTLSRFLNGGALTPEMAAKLNKALNMDIDTLFNLEAQCLADKARKLVSTP
;
A
#
# COMPACT_ATOMS: atom_id res chain seq x y z
N MET A 1 6.81 26.76 22.04
CA MET A 1 7.14 27.40 20.76
C MET A 1 8.52 26.93 20.34
N ASP A 2 8.51 26.24 19.20
CA ASP A 2 9.59 26.11 18.22
C ASP A 2 10.83 25.26 18.50
N LYS A 3 10.85 24.15 17.72
CA LYS A 3 11.95 23.44 17.03
C LYS A 3 11.39 22.03 16.90
N GLU A 4 10.85 21.58 15.76
CA GLU A 4 11.56 21.30 14.52
C GLU A 4 10.54 21.23 13.36
N CYS A 5 10.11 22.39 12.86
CA CYS A 5 9.63 22.48 11.48
C CYS A 5 10.84 22.21 10.56
N LEU A 6 10.70 21.35 9.55
CA LEU A 6 11.71 20.99 8.53
C LEU A 6 12.59 19.74 8.81
N GLY A 7 12.05 18.72 9.48
CA GLY A 7 12.74 17.43 9.72
C GLY A 7 12.20 16.20 8.98
N GLN A 8 11.14 16.29 8.18
CA GLN A 8 10.72 15.17 7.31
C GLN A 8 11.35 15.32 5.92
N ALA A 9 12.66 15.14 5.85
CA ALA A 9 13.33 14.88 4.59
C ALA A 9 12.76 13.58 4.00
N LEU A 10 11.83 13.70 3.03
CA LEU A 10 11.57 12.71 1.99
C LEU A 10 11.41 11.25 2.45
N ALA A 11 10.52 10.99 3.42
CA ALA A 11 10.11 9.60 3.66
C ALA A 11 9.51 9.06 2.34
N SER A 12 9.93 7.86 1.92
CA SER A 12 9.44 7.26 0.67
C SER A 12 7.91 7.21 0.69
N PRO A 13 7.23 7.52 -0.43
CA PRO A 13 5.78 7.55 -0.47
C PRO A 13 5.25 6.19 -0.01
N LYS A 14 4.35 6.21 0.97
CA LYS A 14 3.75 5.00 1.48
C LYS A 14 2.82 4.44 0.40
N GLY A 15 3.19 3.30 -0.16
CA GLY A 15 2.45 2.66 -1.25
C GLY A 15 1.10 2.07 -0.82
N PRO A 16 0.35 1.48 -1.76
CA PRO A 16 -0.97 0.91 -1.50
C PRO A 16 -0.93 -0.23 -0.47
N SER A 17 0.16 -1.00 -0.39
CA SER A 17 0.34 -2.06 0.61
C SER A 17 0.24 -1.53 2.05
N TYR A 18 0.88 -0.40 2.34
CA TYR A 18 0.80 0.25 3.65
C TYR A 18 -0.61 0.75 3.94
N TYR A 19 -1.26 1.37 2.94
CA TYR A 19 -2.61 1.88 3.10
C TYR A 19 -3.62 0.76 3.40
N VAL A 20 -3.51 -0.38 2.71
CA VAL A 20 -4.31 -1.58 2.99
C VAL A 20 -3.99 -2.14 4.36
N TYR A 21 -2.71 -2.24 4.74
CA TYR A 21 -2.31 -2.70 6.08
C TYR A 21 -2.99 -1.89 7.19
N ARG A 22 -2.96 -0.55 7.10
CA ARG A 22 -3.62 0.33 8.06
C ARG A 22 -5.13 0.12 8.13
N LYS A 23 -5.78 -0.12 6.99
CA LYS A 23 -7.22 -0.44 6.95
C LYS A 23 -7.53 -1.76 7.67
N LEU A 24 -6.70 -2.79 7.48
CA LEU A 24 -6.83 -4.07 8.16
C LEU A 24 -6.62 -3.94 9.68
N GLU A 25 -5.62 -3.17 10.10
CA GLU A 25 -5.38 -2.88 11.53
C GLU A 25 -6.58 -2.19 12.19
N GLN A 26 -7.15 -1.17 11.53
CA GLN A 26 -8.33 -0.45 12.04
C GLN A 26 -9.55 -1.36 12.21
N GLN A 27 -9.67 -2.38 11.37
CA GLN A 27 -10.74 -3.39 11.45
C GLN A 27 -10.36 -4.61 12.31
N GLN A 28 -9.19 -4.59 12.95
CA GLN A 28 -8.66 -5.68 13.78
C GLN A 28 -8.64 -7.03 13.04
N LEU A 29 -8.37 -7.00 11.73
CA LEU A 29 -8.33 -8.19 10.89
C LEU A 29 -6.93 -8.80 10.89
N THR A 30 -6.83 -10.08 11.24
CA THR A 30 -5.62 -10.86 11.00
C THR A 30 -5.43 -11.11 9.50
N THR A 31 -4.19 -11.32 9.05
CA THR A 31 -3.89 -11.56 7.63
C THR A 31 -4.67 -12.74 7.05
N ASN A 32 -4.89 -13.80 7.83
CA ASN A 32 -5.69 -14.95 7.37
C ASN A 32 -7.16 -14.58 7.16
N ARG A 33 -7.76 -13.86 8.12
CA ARG A 33 -9.17 -13.43 8.03
C ARG A 33 -9.37 -12.39 6.92
N ALA A 34 -8.43 -11.47 6.78
CA ALA A 34 -8.41 -10.48 5.70
C ALA A 34 -8.32 -11.16 4.33
N ALA A 35 -7.43 -12.15 4.15
CA ALA A 35 -7.29 -12.86 2.88
C ALA A 35 -8.59 -13.55 2.46
N LYS A 36 -9.27 -14.22 3.42
CA LYS A 36 -10.59 -14.84 3.20
C LYS A 36 -11.65 -13.80 2.82
N LEU A 37 -11.70 -12.68 3.53
CA LEU A 37 -12.65 -11.57 3.26
C LEU A 37 -12.45 -10.98 1.85
N ILE A 38 -11.19 -10.78 1.46
CA ILE A 38 -10.80 -10.21 0.15
C ILE A 38 -11.00 -11.21 -0.99
N GLY A 39 -11.07 -12.52 -0.70
CA GLY A 39 -11.18 -13.57 -1.73
C GLY A 39 -9.86 -13.85 -2.43
N VAL A 40 -8.75 -13.88 -1.66
CA VAL A 40 -7.41 -14.24 -2.14
C VAL A 40 -6.75 -15.28 -1.24
N ASN A 41 -5.73 -15.96 -1.76
CA ASN A 41 -4.88 -16.81 -0.94
C ASN A 41 -4.12 -15.96 0.10
N GLN A 42 -3.88 -16.50 1.29
CA GLN A 42 -3.11 -15.82 2.34
C GLN A 42 -1.71 -15.44 1.85
N SER A 43 -1.06 -16.30 1.05
CA SER A 43 0.23 -16.01 0.44
C SER A 43 0.18 -14.83 -0.53
N THR A 44 -0.90 -14.69 -1.31
CA THR A 44 -1.13 -13.55 -2.20
C THR A 44 -1.25 -12.25 -1.41
N LEU A 45 -2.08 -12.23 -0.35
CA LEU A 45 -2.23 -11.05 0.49
C LEU A 45 -0.91 -10.71 1.19
N SER A 46 -0.20 -11.71 1.72
CA SER A 46 1.11 -11.51 2.35
C SER A 46 2.13 -10.92 1.37
N ARG A 47 2.22 -11.47 0.16
CA ARG A 47 3.11 -10.94 -0.89
C ARG A 47 2.80 -9.49 -1.22
N PHE A 48 1.52 -9.14 -1.34
CA PHE A 48 1.09 -7.76 -1.57
C PHE A 48 1.46 -6.83 -0.40
N LEU A 49 1.17 -7.22 0.84
CA LEU A 49 1.49 -6.42 2.03
C LEU A 49 3.00 -6.21 2.21
N ASN A 50 3.82 -7.15 1.72
CA ASN A 50 5.28 -7.06 1.71
C ASN A 50 5.85 -6.30 0.48
N GLY A 51 5.03 -5.49 -0.21
CA GLY A 51 5.50 -4.64 -1.31
C GLY A 51 5.37 -5.25 -2.70
N GLY A 52 4.53 -6.28 -2.87
CA GLY A 52 4.10 -6.73 -4.18
C GLY A 52 3.29 -5.64 -4.92
N ALA A 53 3.43 -5.59 -6.24
CA ALA A 53 2.73 -4.61 -7.07
C ALA A 53 1.21 -4.72 -6.94
N LEU A 54 0.53 -3.58 -7.00
CA LEU A 54 -0.92 -3.53 -7.05
C LEU A 54 -1.42 -3.89 -8.45
N THR A 55 -2.09 -5.05 -8.58
CA THR A 55 -2.75 -5.44 -9.82
C THR A 55 -4.20 -4.93 -9.89
N PRO A 56 -4.79 -4.75 -11.09
CA PRO A 56 -6.21 -4.42 -11.23
C PRO A 56 -7.15 -5.40 -10.55
N GLU A 57 -6.83 -6.70 -10.60
CA GLU A 57 -7.62 -7.72 -9.91
C GLU A 57 -7.58 -7.53 -8.38
N MET A 58 -6.39 -7.28 -7.82
CA MET A 58 -6.23 -7.05 -6.39
C MET A 58 -6.97 -5.76 -5.96
N ALA A 59 -6.87 -4.68 -6.74
CA ALA A 59 -7.59 -3.43 -6.49
C ALA A 59 -9.11 -3.64 -6.48
N ALA A 60 -9.66 -4.37 -7.44
CA ALA A 60 -11.09 -4.68 -7.50
C ALA A 60 -11.55 -5.52 -6.28
N LYS A 61 -10.74 -6.49 -5.84
CA LYS A 61 -11.03 -7.29 -4.64
C LYS A 61 -10.99 -6.45 -3.36
N LEU A 62 -9.98 -5.57 -3.23
CA LEU A 62 -9.87 -4.63 -2.10
C LEU A 62 -11.04 -3.65 -2.05
N ASN A 63 -11.48 -3.13 -3.21
CA ASN A 63 -12.66 -2.29 -3.30
C ASN A 63 -13.92 -3.04 -2.81
N LYS A 64 -14.19 -4.22 -3.35
CA LYS A 64 -15.38 -5.02 -2.98
C LYS A 64 -15.40 -5.43 -1.51
N ALA A 65 -14.25 -5.80 -0.94
CA ALA A 65 -14.18 -6.35 0.41
C ALA A 65 -14.02 -5.28 1.51
N LEU A 66 -13.35 -4.17 1.21
CA LEU A 66 -12.93 -3.16 2.19
C LEU A 66 -13.43 -1.75 1.87
N ASN A 67 -14.20 -1.58 0.78
CA ASN A 67 -14.66 -0.29 0.26
C ASN A 67 -13.50 0.70 0.01
N MET A 68 -12.37 0.18 -0.45
CA MET A 68 -11.20 1.02 -0.78
C MET A 68 -11.35 1.62 -2.17
N ASP A 69 -11.13 2.92 -2.28
CA ASP A 69 -11.19 3.63 -3.55
C ASP A 69 -10.09 3.18 -4.51
N ILE A 70 -10.48 2.82 -5.73
CA ILE A 70 -9.58 2.24 -6.74
C ILE A 70 -8.56 3.29 -7.21
N ASP A 71 -9.02 4.51 -7.48
CA ASP A 71 -8.18 5.58 -7.98
C ASP A 71 -7.11 5.97 -6.95
N THR A 72 -7.50 6.06 -5.67
CA THR A 72 -6.57 6.27 -4.56
C THR A 72 -5.49 5.18 -4.52
N LEU A 73 -5.86 3.90 -4.64
CA LEU A 73 -4.89 2.80 -4.61
C LEU A 73 -3.87 2.90 -5.76
N PHE A 74 -4.33 3.18 -6.99
CA PHE A 74 -3.42 3.31 -8.13
C PHE A 74 -2.57 4.59 -8.09
N ASN A 75 -3.10 5.69 -7.57
CA ASN A 75 -2.33 6.91 -7.36
C ASN A 75 -1.17 6.69 -6.37
N LEU A 76 -1.40 5.92 -5.29
CA LEU A 76 -0.34 5.56 -4.35
C LEU A 76 0.72 4.64 -5.01
N GLU A 77 0.30 3.68 -5.84
CA GLU A 77 1.22 2.82 -6.58
C GLU A 77 2.08 3.64 -7.54
N ALA A 78 1.47 4.53 -8.32
CA ALA A 78 2.17 5.40 -9.26
C ALA A 78 3.22 6.28 -8.57
N GLN A 79 2.89 6.84 -7.40
CA GLN A 79 3.85 7.63 -6.61
C GLN A 79 5.05 6.77 -6.14
N CYS A 80 4.79 5.55 -5.68
CA CYS A 80 5.83 4.61 -5.27
C CYS A 80 6.73 4.20 -6.45
N LEU A 81 6.14 3.88 -7.61
CA LEU A 81 6.88 3.55 -8.82
C LEU A 81 7.74 4.72 -9.31
N ALA A 82 7.20 5.94 -9.29
CA ALA A 82 7.94 7.14 -9.66
C ALA A 82 9.12 7.39 -8.71
N ASP A 83 8.95 7.17 -7.40
CA ASP A 83 10.03 7.28 -6.42
C ASP A 83 11.13 6.23 -6.63
N LYS A 84 10.73 4.99 -6.88
CA LYS A 84 11.67 3.91 -7.22
C LYS A 84 12.45 4.23 -8.49
N ALA A 85 11.79 4.74 -9.53
CA ALA A 85 12.44 5.15 -10.77
C ALA A 85 13.45 6.28 -10.53
N ARG A 86 13.09 7.31 -9.75
CA ARG A 86 14.02 8.40 -9.37
C ARG A 86 15.28 7.88 -8.68
N LYS A 87 15.14 6.94 -7.74
CA LYS A 87 16.27 6.32 -7.04
C LYS A 87 17.21 5.56 -7.97
N LEU A 88 16.66 4.84 -8.96
CA LEU A 88 17.46 4.12 -9.95
C LEU A 88 18.28 5.06 -10.84
N VAL A 89 17.75 6.24 -11.17
CA VAL A 89 18.51 7.27 -11.91
C VAL A 89 19.59 7.90 -11.04
N SER A 90 19.37 8.02 -9.73
CA SER A 90 20.32 8.64 -8.79
C SER A 90 21.39 7.69 -8.26
N THR A 91 21.39 6.41 -8.65
CA THR A 91 22.44 5.45 -8.26
C THR A 91 23.53 5.47 -9.35
N PRO A 92 24.79 5.82 -9.03
CA PRO A 92 25.89 5.86 -10.00
C PRO A 92 26.26 4.48 -10.55
#